data_AF-A0A7U5Y1X6-F1
#
_entry.id   AF-A0A7U5Y1X6-F1
#
_cell.length_a   1.000
_cell.length_b   1.000
_cell.length_c   1.000
_cell.angle_alpha   90.00
_cell.angle_beta   90.00
_cell.angle_gamma   90.00
#
_symmetry.space_group_name_H-M   'P 1'
#
loop_
_entity.id
_entity.type
_entity.pdbx_description
1 polymer ?
#
loop_
_entity_poly.entity_id
_entity_poly.type
_entity_poly.pdbx_seq_one_letter_code
_entity_poly.pdbx_strand_id
1 'polypeptide(L)'
;MQKMSEQLLLTSVFQSTAVGPKDGMVPYQPASCDSAACEGLVQLGLFFDGTNNSRNSDEPSYGESNIARLATRYPRERAAGSFSFYINGVGTEFAEIAERGSSRFGSAFGRGGYARILYGLLVAIDAICIRGTGNKMFTADQVMGLCSNDRSDNVRSGLAALGRDSGLLAYEDNDTARENFFFGQVKALEEKLAASKVKLKECILDVFGFSRGAAQARVFCSWIERLTIDGKFAGVPLTIRFLGIFDTVASAGVMGAVGNTIVNSTGGHSGWARARYLRISPKIKNCVHLVAMHEIRKNFPLDEVSVAGVVPPNCREFAYPGSHSDIGGGYAPGELGLACGADPAAADAHKLSQIPLRHMMECAIAAGVPLRPSTEGRFAIAPELEKAYQAFLTASGASPRMLSEWMAPYMAWRWQMRAQYDQLGHVSRATGDRKLLIESNDQLVKDARRVGSRGDENLAGKFVHMARSTKRFDLQHPECRQEELTSFDPEAPALVAAARAAAPVNPELAAFFDTYVHDSLAGFRKDYVESTGYWRHRRCFRGSENPELTQHADPSSKSATTA
;
A
#
# COMPACT_ATOMS: atom_id res chain seq x y z
N MET A 1 -14.75 25.90 27.12
CA MET A 1 -14.75 25.01 25.93
C MET A 1 -14.70 25.89 24.70
N GLN A 2 -13.48 26.16 24.24
CA GLN A 2 -13.16 27.18 23.24
C GLN A 2 -13.50 26.63 21.84
N LYS A 3 -14.12 27.47 21.01
CA LYS A 3 -14.39 27.21 19.59
C LYS A 3 -13.11 26.74 18.89
N MET A 4 -12.93 25.43 18.69
CA MET A 4 -12.07 24.94 17.62
C MET A 4 -12.70 25.43 16.32
N SER A 5 -11.96 26.24 15.55
CA SER A 5 -12.45 26.73 14.26
C SER A 5 -12.68 25.56 13.32
N GLU A 6 -13.70 25.67 12.45
CA GLU A 6 -13.94 24.73 11.35
C GLU A 6 -12.71 24.50 10.44
N GLN A 7 -11.66 25.34 10.57
CA GLN A 7 -10.38 25.19 9.88
C GLN A 7 -9.52 24.00 10.35
N LEU A 8 -9.76 23.45 11.55
CA LEU A 8 -9.00 22.28 12.06
C LEU A 8 -9.46 20.94 11.47
N LEU A 9 -10.57 20.91 10.73
CA LEU A 9 -11.19 19.68 10.20
C LEU A 9 -10.59 19.18 8.86
N LEU A 10 -9.50 19.77 8.35
CA LEU A 10 -9.06 19.53 6.96
C LEU A 10 -7.56 19.20 6.78
N THR A 11 -6.79 19.01 7.85
CA THR A 11 -5.36 18.69 7.75
C THR A 11 -4.96 17.52 8.64
N SER A 12 -4.66 16.38 8.01
CA SER A 12 -4.10 15.22 8.70
C SER A 12 -2.64 15.46 9.04
N VAL A 13 -2.30 15.28 10.32
CA VAL A 13 -0.93 15.30 10.83
C VAL A 13 -0.54 13.90 11.30
N PHE A 14 0.71 13.55 11.07
CA PHE A 14 1.25 12.23 11.34
C PHE A 14 2.33 12.34 12.40
N GLN A 15 2.18 11.54 13.46
CA GLN A 15 3.21 11.38 14.47
C GLN A 15 4.30 10.41 13.97
N SER A 16 5.54 10.65 14.37
CA SER A 16 6.65 9.70 14.24
C SER A 16 6.94 9.02 15.58
N THR A 17 7.54 7.83 15.58
CA THR A 17 7.84 7.10 16.82
C THR A 17 9.21 6.42 16.79
N ALA A 18 9.92 6.47 17.92
CA ALA A 18 11.22 5.82 18.12
C ALA A 18 11.12 4.31 18.43
N VAL A 19 9.97 3.88 18.94
CA VAL A 19 9.69 2.50 19.36
C VAL A 19 8.41 2.00 18.70
N GLY A 20 8.17 0.69 18.71
CA GLY A 20 6.93 0.12 18.21
C GLY A 20 5.73 0.76 18.90
N PRO A 21 4.76 1.33 18.15
CA PRO A 21 3.62 2.05 18.73
C PRO A 21 2.54 1.10 19.24
N LYS A 22 2.95 0.17 20.12
CA LYS A 22 2.10 -0.83 20.76
C LYS A 22 1.21 -0.24 21.85
N ASP A 23 1.52 0.98 22.29
CA ASP A 23 0.75 1.66 23.32
C ASP A 23 -0.70 1.90 22.86
N GLY A 24 -1.63 1.43 23.68
CA GLY A 24 -3.05 1.45 23.42
C GLY A 24 -3.56 0.31 22.52
N MET A 25 -2.71 -0.60 22.04
CA MET A 25 -3.21 -1.85 21.44
C MET A 25 -4.18 -2.51 22.42
N VAL A 26 -5.37 -2.88 21.94
CA VAL A 26 -6.37 -3.58 22.73
C VAL A 26 -6.11 -5.08 22.56
N PRO A 27 -5.49 -5.76 23.55
CA PRO A 27 -5.24 -7.19 23.44
C PRO A 27 -6.57 -7.93 23.32
N TYR A 28 -6.68 -8.80 22.32
CA TYR A 28 -7.85 -9.64 22.14
C TYR A 28 -7.53 -11.09 22.49
N GLN A 29 -8.27 -11.62 23.47
CA GLN A 29 -8.19 -13.02 23.87
C GLN A 29 -9.26 -13.83 23.12
N PRO A 30 -8.86 -14.86 22.36
CA PRO A 30 -9.81 -15.79 21.74
C PRO A 30 -10.76 -16.44 22.75
N ALA A 31 -11.95 -16.85 22.29
CA ALA A 31 -12.85 -17.67 23.10
C ALA A 31 -12.18 -18.96 23.59
N SER A 32 -12.45 -19.38 24.82
CA SER A 32 -12.03 -20.69 25.33
C SER A 32 -12.77 -21.82 24.62
N CYS A 33 -12.09 -22.92 24.33
CA CYS A 33 -12.70 -24.14 23.79
C CYS A 33 -12.55 -25.31 24.74
N ASP A 34 -13.65 -26.06 24.90
CA ASP A 34 -13.64 -27.38 25.53
C ASP A 34 -13.42 -28.49 24.48
N SER A 35 -12.25 -29.13 24.54
CA SER A 35 -11.91 -30.24 23.64
C SER A 35 -12.79 -31.47 23.85
N ALA A 36 -13.30 -31.71 25.07
CA ALA A 36 -14.21 -32.82 25.36
C ALA A 36 -15.59 -32.61 24.73
N ALA A 37 -15.98 -31.35 24.52
CA ALA A 37 -17.20 -30.96 23.82
C ALA A 37 -17.03 -30.79 22.29
N CYS A 38 -15.87 -31.20 21.74
CA CYS A 38 -15.50 -31.02 20.34
C CYS A 38 -15.55 -29.54 19.88
N GLU A 39 -15.25 -28.61 20.78
CA GLU A 39 -15.20 -27.19 20.44
C GLU A 39 -13.87 -26.81 19.77
N GLY A 40 -13.90 -25.81 18.90
CA GLY A 40 -12.71 -25.32 18.23
C GLY A 40 -12.80 -23.86 17.81
N LEU A 41 -11.64 -23.29 17.52
CA LEU A 41 -11.49 -21.98 16.92
C LEU A 41 -11.01 -22.11 15.47
N VAL A 42 -11.27 -21.07 14.70
CA VAL A 42 -10.58 -20.79 13.44
C VAL A 42 -9.78 -19.52 13.64
N GLN A 43 -8.50 -19.58 13.36
CA GLN A 43 -7.62 -18.42 13.38
C GLN A 43 -6.92 -18.29 12.04
N LEU A 44 -7.12 -17.15 11.39
CA LEU A 44 -6.80 -16.95 9.99
C LEU A 44 -5.92 -15.71 9.80
N GLY A 45 -4.66 -15.94 9.40
CA GLY A 45 -3.73 -14.92 8.95
C GLY A 45 -3.81 -14.73 7.43
N LEU A 46 -4.14 -13.53 6.96
CA LEU A 46 -4.19 -13.17 5.55
C LEU A 46 -3.17 -12.07 5.26
N PHE A 47 -2.28 -12.30 4.30
CA PHE A 47 -1.12 -11.45 4.04
C PHE A 47 -1.11 -10.99 2.57
N PHE A 48 -1.67 -9.81 2.31
CA PHE A 48 -1.81 -9.22 0.96
C PHE A 48 -0.58 -8.39 0.59
N ASP A 49 0.26 -8.89 -0.32
CA ASP A 49 1.51 -8.21 -0.64
C ASP A 49 1.35 -7.01 -1.58
N GLY A 50 2.37 -6.17 -1.61
CA GLY A 50 2.47 -4.97 -2.41
C GLY A 50 2.63 -5.24 -3.90
N THR A 51 2.52 -4.18 -4.69
CA THR A 51 2.62 -4.31 -6.15
C THR A 51 3.99 -4.83 -6.55
N ASN A 52 4.02 -5.80 -7.46
CA ASN A 52 5.25 -6.42 -7.94
C ASN A 52 6.05 -7.17 -6.85
N ASN A 53 5.45 -7.45 -5.68
CA ASN A 53 6.08 -8.24 -4.62
C ASN A 53 5.57 -9.69 -4.64
N SER A 54 6.48 -10.65 -4.59
CA SER A 54 6.22 -12.08 -4.55
C SER A 54 7.27 -12.77 -3.71
N ARG A 55 6.86 -13.38 -2.60
CA ARG A 55 7.77 -14.05 -1.66
C ARG A 55 8.76 -14.99 -2.36
N ASN A 56 8.26 -15.89 -3.22
CA ASN A 56 9.11 -16.90 -3.85
C ASN A 56 10.12 -16.29 -4.83
N SER A 57 9.73 -15.18 -5.48
CA SER A 57 10.57 -14.49 -6.47
C SER A 57 11.61 -13.60 -5.79
N ASP A 58 11.27 -13.03 -4.63
CA ASP A 58 12.04 -12.00 -3.95
C ASP A 58 12.95 -12.56 -2.83
N GLU A 59 12.61 -13.73 -2.25
CA GLU A 59 13.39 -14.36 -1.17
C GLU A 59 14.86 -14.62 -1.52
N PRO A 60 15.21 -15.11 -2.73
CA PRO A 60 16.60 -15.33 -3.11
C PRO A 60 17.46 -14.06 -3.13
N SER A 61 16.87 -12.91 -3.45
CA SER A 61 17.57 -11.62 -3.54
C SER A 61 17.52 -10.81 -2.24
N TYR A 62 16.88 -11.33 -1.18
CA TYR A 62 16.58 -10.56 0.03
C TYR A 62 15.69 -9.34 -0.25
N GLY A 63 14.92 -9.37 -1.34
CA GLY A 63 13.99 -8.33 -1.74
C GLY A 63 12.59 -8.49 -1.16
N GLU A 64 12.37 -9.37 -0.18
CA GLU A 64 11.00 -9.64 0.29
C GLU A 64 10.40 -8.42 1.00
N SER A 65 9.09 -8.25 0.84
CA SER A 65 8.33 -7.28 1.62
C SER A 65 8.22 -7.67 3.10
N ASN A 66 7.81 -6.70 3.91
CA ASN A 66 7.47 -6.92 5.31
C ASN A 66 6.24 -7.84 5.45
N ILE A 67 5.35 -7.88 4.46
CA ILE A 67 4.19 -8.80 4.44
C ILE A 67 4.66 -10.24 4.30
N ALA A 68 5.55 -10.51 3.35
CA ALA A 68 6.15 -11.83 3.17
C ALA A 68 6.90 -12.29 4.43
N ARG A 69 7.68 -11.39 5.06
CA ARG A 69 8.41 -11.67 6.32
C ARG A 69 7.46 -12.04 7.45
N LEU A 70 6.44 -11.21 7.72
CA LEU A 70 5.44 -11.46 8.76
C LEU A 70 4.67 -12.77 8.54
N ALA A 71 4.33 -13.08 7.29
CA ALA A 71 3.64 -14.33 6.93
C ALA A 71 4.45 -15.60 7.27
N THR A 72 5.78 -15.50 7.41
CA THR A 72 6.62 -16.62 7.86
C THR A 72 6.56 -16.86 9.36
N ARG A 73 6.09 -15.89 10.15
CA ARG A 73 6.02 -15.96 11.62
C ARG A 73 4.64 -16.37 12.14
N TYR A 74 3.64 -16.44 11.26
CA TYR A 74 2.28 -16.84 11.62
C TYR A 74 2.12 -18.38 11.65
N PRO A 75 1.40 -18.96 12.62
CA PRO A 75 1.22 -20.42 12.75
C PRO A 75 0.45 -21.03 11.57
N ARG A 76 0.78 -22.29 11.24
CA ARG A 76 0.17 -23.05 10.13
C ARG A 76 -0.41 -24.39 10.58
N GLU A 77 -0.73 -24.50 11.86
CA GLU A 77 -1.21 -25.72 12.50
C GLU A 77 -2.71 -25.90 12.24
N ARG A 78 -3.05 -26.40 11.04
CA ARG A 78 -4.46 -26.57 10.60
C ARG A 78 -5.28 -27.43 11.56
N ALA A 79 -4.67 -28.46 12.16
CA ALA A 79 -5.32 -29.31 13.15
C ALA A 79 -5.73 -28.53 14.41
N ALA A 80 -4.94 -27.53 14.80
CA ALA A 80 -5.23 -26.60 15.89
C ALA A 80 -6.12 -25.41 15.46
N GLY A 81 -6.59 -25.38 14.22
CA GLY A 81 -7.43 -24.30 13.69
C GLY A 81 -6.66 -23.07 13.22
N SER A 82 -5.33 -23.12 13.11
CA SER A 82 -4.51 -22.02 12.62
C SER A 82 -4.22 -22.14 11.12
N PHE A 83 -4.57 -21.11 10.37
CA PHE A 83 -4.40 -21.00 8.92
C PHE A 83 -3.64 -19.72 8.56
N SER A 84 -2.76 -19.80 7.56
CA SER A 84 -2.03 -18.66 7.03
C SER A 84 -2.03 -18.74 5.51
N PHE A 85 -2.44 -17.64 4.87
CA PHE A 85 -2.41 -17.51 3.43
C PHE A 85 -1.65 -16.24 3.06
N TYR A 86 -0.64 -16.42 2.23
CA TYR A 86 0.11 -15.34 1.61
C TYR A 86 -0.46 -15.13 0.21
N ILE A 87 -0.81 -13.89 -0.10
CA ILE A 87 -1.43 -13.47 -1.34
C ILE A 87 -0.40 -12.61 -2.06
N ASN A 88 0.13 -13.13 -3.17
CA ASN A 88 1.13 -12.44 -3.98
C ASN A 88 0.62 -11.07 -4.44
N GLY A 89 1.54 -10.13 -4.63
CA GLY A 89 1.28 -8.80 -5.12
C GLY A 89 0.64 -8.74 -6.50
N VAL A 90 -0.08 -7.66 -6.81
CA VAL A 90 -0.56 -7.46 -8.20
C VAL A 90 0.61 -7.26 -9.15
N GLY A 91 0.50 -7.83 -10.36
CA GLY A 91 1.56 -7.78 -11.36
C GLY A 91 2.58 -8.92 -11.28
N THR A 92 2.51 -9.76 -10.26
CA THR A 92 3.30 -10.98 -10.15
C THR A 92 2.46 -12.21 -10.48
N GLU A 93 3.13 -13.31 -10.79
CA GLU A 93 2.47 -14.62 -10.90
C GLU A 93 1.71 -14.95 -9.60
N PHE A 94 0.52 -15.52 -9.74
CA PHE A 94 -0.27 -16.09 -8.66
C PHE A 94 -1.10 -17.27 -9.18
N ALA A 95 -0.52 -18.47 -9.10
CA ALA A 95 -1.05 -19.68 -9.71
C ALA A 95 -2.44 -20.08 -9.17
N GLU A 96 -2.69 -19.81 -7.88
CA GLU A 96 -3.96 -20.10 -7.20
C GLU A 96 -5.17 -19.37 -7.81
N ILE A 97 -4.93 -18.28 -8.54
CA ILE A 97 -5.95 -17.54 -9.30
C ILE A 97 -5.69 -17.59 -10.81
N ALA A 98 -4.93 -18.59 -11.28
CA ALA A 98 -4.53 -18.78 -12.67
C ALA A 98 -3.84 -17.57 -13.32
N GLU A 99 -3.18 -16.71 -12.54
CA GLU A 99 -2.37 -15.61 -13.05
C GLU A 99 -0.95 -16.13 -13.32
N ARG A 100 -0.69 -16.67 -14.52
CA ARG A 100 0.55 -17.42 -14.85
C ARG A 100 1.70 -16.56 -15.40
N GLY A 101 1.69 -15.25 -15.23
CA GLY A 101 2.74 -14.39 -15.76
C GLY A 101 2.87 -13.06 -15.03
N SER A 102 4.11 -12.56 -14.93
CA SER A 102 4.39 -11.21 -14.47
C SER A 102 4.06 -10.21 -15.58
N SER A 103 3.20 -9.24 -15.30
CA SER A 103 2.81 -8.22 -16.27
C SER A 103 3.48 -6.90 -15.92
N ARG A 104 4.49 -6.47 -16.69
CA ARG A 104 5.13 -5.14 -16.49
C ARG A 104 4.17 -3.96 -16.65
N PHE A 105 3.11 -4.13 -17.45
CA PHE A 105 2.07 -3.10 -17.62
C PHE A 105 0.85 -3.33 -16.72
N GLY A 106 0.52 -4.58 -16.35
CA GLY A 106 -0.52 -4.92 -15.39
C GLY A 106 -0.14 -4.59 -13.94
N SER A 107 1.17 -4.66 -13.63
CA SER A 107 1.77 -4.18 -12.38
C SER A 107 1.67 -2.65 -12.24
N ALA A 108 1.68 -1.89 -13.33
CA ALA A 108 1.57 -0.43 -13.28
C ALA A 108 0.13 0.07 -13.02
N PHE A 109 -0.90 -0.72 -13.34
CA PHE A 109 -2.29 -0.22 -13.41
C PHE A 109 -3.34 -1.03 -12.63
N GLY A 110 -2.94 -1.88 -11.68
CA GLY A 110 -3.87 -2.42 -10.65
C GLY A 110 -4.78 -3.57 -11.09
N ARG A 111 -4.60 -4.13 -12.30
CA ARG A 111 -5.35 -5.32 -12.74
C ARG A 111 -4.98 -6.52 -11.89
N GLY A 112 -5.98 -7.25 -11.40
CA GLY A 112 -5.81 -8.43 -10.55
C GLY A 112 -6.03 -8.20 -9.05
N GLY A 113 -6.26 -6.96 -8.62
CA GLY A 113 -6.59 -6.66 -7.22
C GLY A 113 -7.92 -7.28 -6.77
N TYR A 114 -8.95 -7.19 -7.62
CA TYR A 114 -10.25 -7.81 -7.37
C TYR A 114 -10.12 -9.34 -7.16
N ALA A 115 -9.38 -10.03 -8.04
CA ALA A 115 -9.15 -11.47 -7.96
C ALA A 115 -8.50 -11.91 -6.63
N ARG A 116 -7.55 -11.13 -6.12
CA ARG A 116 -6.87 -11.39 -4.83
C ARG A 116 -7.79 -11.24 -3.63
N ILE A 117 -8.71 -10.26 -3.66
CA ILE A 117 -9.73 -10.10 -2.62
C ILE A 117 -10.72 -11.27 -2.65
N LEU A 118 -11.17 -11.68 -3.84
CA LEU A 118 -12.03 -12.84 -4.04
C LEU A 118 -11.37 -14.11 -3.50
N TYR A 119 -10.09 -14.33 -3.83
CA TYR A 119 -9.30 -15.43 -3.27
C TYR A 119 -9.29 -15.40 -1.74
N GLY A 120 -9.04 -14.23 -1.13
CA GLY A 120 -9.10 -14.03 0.32
C GLY A 120 -10.43 -14.48 0.95
N LEU A 121 -11.56 -14.12 0.33
CA LEU A 121 -12.90 -14.55 0.77
C LEU A 121 -13.10 -16.07 0.64
N LEU A 122 -12.66 -16.67 -0.47
CA LEU A 122 -12.78 -18.11 -0.71
C LEU A 122 -11.95 -18.92 0.28
N VAL A 123 -10.70 -18.51 0.57
CA VAL A 123 -9.86 -19.22 1.54
C VAL A 123 -10.34 -19.05 2.97
N ALA A 124 -11.04 -17.95 3.29
CA ALA A 124 -11.69 -17.78 4.59
C ALA A 124 -12.85 -18.78 4.77
N ILE A 125 -13.69 -18.96 3.74
CA ILE A 125 -14.74 -19.98 3.73
C ILE A 125 -14.13 -21.39 3.85
N ASP A 126 -13.08 -21.67 3.07
CA ASP A 126 -12.40 -22.97 3.11
C ASP A 126 -11.76 -23.26 4.47
N ALA A 127 -11.09 -22.29 5.12
CA ALA A 127 -10.48 -22.47 6.43
C ALA A 127 -11.52 -22.89 7.49
N ILE A 128 -12.68 -22.25 7.48
CA ILE A 128 -13.79 -22.58 8.37
C ILE A 128 -14.37 -23.96 8.02
N CYS A 129 -14.57 -24.25 6.74
CA CYS A 129 -15.08 -25.55 6.29
C CYS A 129 -14.15 -26.70 6.67
N ILE A 130 -12.83 -26.53 6.47
CA ILE A 130 -11.81 -27.52 6.83
C ILE A 130 -11.84 -27.76 8.34
N ARG A 131 -11.86 -26.69 9.14
CA ARG A 131 -11.84 -26.85 10.59
C ARG A 131 -13.13 -27.46 11.13
N GLY A 132 -14.27 -27.06 10.58
CA GLY A 132 -15.58 -27.52 11.00
C GLY A 132 -15.92 -28.93 10.50
N THR A 133 -15.49 -29.32 9.31
CA THR A 133 -15.99 -30.54 8.65
C THR A 133 -14.90 -31.53 8.21
N GLY A 134 -13.63 -31.12 8.27
CA GLY A 134 -12.51 -31.87 7.71
C GLY A 134 -12.37 -31.78 6.19
N ASN A 135 -13.27 -31.08 5.50
CA ASN A 135 -13.31 -30.99 4.04
C ASN A 135 -13.18 -29.55 3.55
N LYS A 136 -12.72 -29.37 2.30
CA LYS A 136 -12.74 -28.07 1.63
C LYS A 136 -14.14 -27.75 1.09
N MET A 137 -14.45 -26.46 0.97
CA MET A 137 -15.63 -26.00 0.24
C MET A 137 -15.35 -25.95 -1.27
N PHE A 138 -14.14 -25.50 -1.66
CA PHE A 138 -13.74 -25.36 -3.05
C PHE A 138 -12.52 -26.22 -3.42
N THR A 139 -12.51 -26.76 -4.63
CA THR A 139 -11.31 -27.35 -5.24
C THR A 139 -10.40 -26.26 -5.80
N ALA A 140 -9.13 -26.58 -6.08
CA ALA A 140 -8.20 -25.63 -6.69
C ALA A 140 -8.71 -25.11 -8.05
N ASP A 141 -9.28 -25.99 -8.87
CA ASP A 141 -9.86 -25.64 -10.17
C ASP A 141 -11.07 -24.71 -10.03
N GLN A 142 -11.90 -24.92 -9.01
CA GLN A 142 -13.02 -24.02 -8.71
C GLN A 142 -12.54 -22.64 -8.30
N VAL A 143 -11.50 -22.55 -7.45
CA VAL A 143 -10.92 -21.26 -7.05
C VAL A 143 -10.33 -20.53 -8.25
N MET A 144 -9.56 -21.21 -9.10
CA MET A 144 -9.03 -20.64 -10.33
C MET A 144 -10.15 -20.18 -11.28
N GLY A 145 -11.22 -20.98 -11.41
CA GLY A 145 -12.42 -20.64 -12.15
C GLY A 145 -13.10 -19.37 -11.67
N LEU A 146 -13.27 -19.23 -10.36
CA LEU A 146 -13.94 -18.07 -9.75
C LEU A 146 -13.08 -16.81 -9.81
N CYS A 147 -11.76 -16.92 -9.73
CA CYS A 147 -10.84 -15.78 -9.60
C CYS A 147 -10.15 -15.35 -10.91
N SER A 148 -10.39 -16.05 -12.02
CA SER A 148 -9.70 -15.78 -13.29
C SER A 148 -10.67 -15.69 -14.47
N ASN A 149 -10.18 -15.11 -15.57
CA ASN A 149 -10.79 -15.22 -16.90
C ASN A 149 -10.04 -16.22 -17.78
N ASP A 150 -9.19 -17.05 -17.18
CA ASP A 150 -8.42 -18.07 -17.88
C ASP A 150 -9.37 -19.09 -18.54
N ARG A 151 -8.93 -19.66 -19.66
CA ARG A 151 -9.76 -20.52 -20.51
C ARG A 151 -9.20 -21.93 -20.64
N SER A 152 -8.22 -22.31 -19.83
CA SER A 152 -7.72 -23.68 -19.75
C SER A 152 -8.83 -24.65 -19.30
N ASP A 153 -8.67 -25.91 -19.68
CA ASP A 153 -9.72 -26.93 -19.49
C ASP A 153 -10.03 -27.13 -18.00
N ASN A 154 -9.02 -27.18 -17.14
CA ASN A 154 -9.22 -27.36 -15.70
C ASN A 154 -9.99 -26.17 -15.07
N VAL A 155 -9.75 -24.93 -15.50
CA VAL A 155 -10.48 -23.74 -15.06
C VAL A 155 -11.96 -23.79 -15.51
N ARG A 156 -12.20 -24.20 -16.76
CA ARG A 156 -13.57 -24.37 -17.29
C ARG A 156 -14.31 -25.49 -16.57
N SER A 157 -13.67 -26.62 -16.34
CA SER A 157 -14.22 -27.74 -15.58
C SER A 157 -14.55 -27.35 -14.14
N GLY A 158 -13.70 -26.56 -13.49
CA GLY A 158 -13.95 -26.01 -12.16
C GLY A 158 -15.23 -25.16 -12.10
N LEU A 159 -15.42 -24.25 -13.05
CA LEU A 159 -16.64 -23.44 -13.17
C LEU A 159 -17.88 -24.29 -13.46
N ALA A 160 -17.78 -25.24 -14.40
CA ALA A 160 -18.87 -26.14 -14.75
C ALA A 160 -19.32 -26.99 -13.56
N ALA A 161 -18.39 -27.43 -12.70
CA ALA A 161 -18.70 -28.16 -11.46
C ALA A 161 -19.45 -27.30 -10.43
N LEU A 162 -19.38 -25.97 -10.54
CA LEU A 162 -20.20 -25.02 -9.76
C LEU A 162 -21.51 -24.65 -10.46
N GLY A 163 -21.78 -25.21 -11.65
CA GLY A 163 -22.93 -24.86 -12.48
C GLY A 163 -22.84 -23.44 -13.04
N ARG A 164 -21.63 -22.98 -13.39
CA ARG A 164 -21.38 -21.61 -13.84
C ARG A 164 -20.64 -21.57 -15.18
N ASP A 165 -20.98 -20.58 -16.01
CA ASP A 165 -20.29 -20.32 -17.28
C ASP A 165 -19.21 -19.21 -17.15
N SER A 166 -19.21 -18.48 -16.03
CA SER A 166 -18.25 -17.40 -15.76
C SER A 166 -17.85 -17.30 -14.29
N GLY A 167 -16.62 -16.84 -14.08
CA GLY A 167 -16.06 -16.51 -12.77
C GLY A 167 -16.60 -15.21 -12.19
N LEU A 168 -16.11 -14.84 -11.02
CA LEU A 168 -16.58 -13.66 -10.26
C LEU A 168 -15.98 -12.34 -10.77
N LEU A 169 -14.93 -12.40 -11.60
CA LEU A 169 -14.38 -11.22 -12.27
C LEU A 169 -15.40 -10.49 -13.15
N ALA A 170 -16.41 -11.22 -13.65
CA ALA A 170 -17.54 -10.63 -14.38
C ALA A 170 -18.41 -9.69 -13.51
N TYR A 171 -18.23 -9.70 -12.18
CA TYR A 171 -19.01 -8.91 -11.23
C TYR A 171 -18.23 -7.76 -10.60
N GLU A 172 -17.08 -7.36 -11.16
CA GLU A 172 -16.23 -6.30 -10.58
C GLU A 172 -17.01 -4.99 -10.35
N ASP A 173 -17.93 -4.64 -11.25
CA ASP A 173 -18.81 -3.48 -11.12
C ASP A 173 -20.21 -3.80 -10.57
N ASN A 174 -20.49 -5.06 -10.23
CA ASN A 174 -21.80 -5.53 -9.76
C ASN A 174 -21.70 -6.13 -8.34
N ASP A 175 -21.69 -5.25 -7.35
CA ASP A 175 -21.60 -5.61 -5.93
C ASP A 175 -22.67 -6.62 -5.51
N THR A 176 -23.93 -6.43 -5.97
CA THR A 176 -25.05 -7.32 -5.62
C THR A 176 -24.84 -8.74 -6.13
N ALA A 177 -24.38 -8.92 -7.38
CA ALA A 177 -24.14 -10.25 -7.93
C ALA A 177 -23.01 -10.97 -7.20
N ARG A 178 -21.92 -10.25 -6.85
CA ARG A 178 -20.83 -10.78 -6.03
C ARG A 178 -21.33 -11.19 -4.65
N GLU A 179 -22.05 -10.31 -3.96
CA GLU A 179 -22.56 -10.57 -2.62
C GLU A 179 -23.54 -11.74 -2.60
N ASN A 180 -24.46 -11.83 -3.56
CA ASN A 180 -25.39 -12.96 -3.68
C ASN A 180 -24.66 -14.30 -3.84
N PHE A 181 -23.58 -14.34 -4.62
CA PHE A 181 -22.75 -15.55 -4.71
C PHE A 181 -22.20 -15.94 -3.34
N PHE A 182 -21.53 -15.02 -2.65
CA PHE A 182 -20.91 -15.32 -1.37
C PHE A 182 -21.92 -15.63 -0.26
N PHE A 183 -23.08 -14.95 -0.22
CA PHE A 183 -24.16 -15.31 0.70
C PHE A 183 -24.66 -16.75 0.48
N GLY A 184 -24.78 -17.18 -0.78
CA GLY A 184 -25.08 -18.57 -1.10
C GLY A 184 -24.04 -19.54 -0.54
N GLN A 185 -22.74 -19.22 -0.66
CA GLN A 185 -21.66 -20.05 -0.14
C GLN A 185 -21.59 -20.06 1.39
N VAL A 186 -21.81 -18.91 2.03
CA VAL A 186 -21.85 -18.76 3.49
C VAL A 186 -23.02 -19.55 4.09
N LYS A 187 -24.19 -19.51 3.45
CA LYS A 187 -25.35 -20.31 3.87
C LYS A 187 -25.08 -21.81 3.73
N ALA A 188 -24.54 -22.25 2.59
CA ALA A 188 -24.20 -23.65 2.39
C ALA A 188 -23.12 -24.14 3.38
N LEU A 189 -22.18 -23.28 3.76
CA LEU A 189 -21.20 -23.57 4.82
C LEU A 189 -21.89 -23.69 6.19
N GLU A 190 -22.81 -22.78 6.53
CA GLU A 190 -23.55 -22.84 7.79
C GLU A 190 -24.33 -24.15 7.94
N GLU A 191 -25.00 -24.62 6.88
CA GLU A 191 -25.72 -25.90 6.85
C GLU A 191 -24.76 -27.09 7.10
N LYS A 192 -23.57 -27.07 6.47
CA LYS A 192 -22.53 -28.08 6.70
C LYS A 192 -22.00 -28.07 8.13
N LEU A 193 -21.82 -26.88 8.72
CA LEU A 193 -21.37 -26.72 10.10
C LEU A 193 -22.42 -27.18 11.10
N ALA A 194 -23.70 -26.91 10.83
CA ALA A 194 -24.82 -27.38 11.66
C ALA A 194 -24.91 -28.93 11.71
N ALA A 195 -24.52 -29.60 10.63
CA ALA A 195 -24.43 -31.06 10.57
C ALA A 195 -23.13 -31.63 11.18
N SER A 196 -22.15 -30.78 11.53
CA SER A 196 -20.88 -31.23 12.08
C SER A 196 -20.94 -31.51 13.57
N LYS A 197 -20.09 -32.44 14.02
CA LYS A 197 -19.82 -32.66 15.46
C LYS A 197 -18.90 -31.59 16.06
N VAL A 198 -18.12 -30.89 15.22
CA VAL A 198 -17.20 -29.83 15.68
C VAL A 198 -17.97 -28.53 15.84
N LYS A 199 -17.90 -27.95 17.04
CA LYS A 199 -18.57 -26.68 17.36
C LYS A 199 -17.56 -25.54 17.28
N LEU A 200 -17.63 -24.75 16.22
CA LEU A 200 -16.77 -23.58 16.06
C LEU A 200 -17.27 -22.43 16.94
N LYS A 201 -16.45 -22.00 17.90
CA LYS A 201 -16.80 -20.95 18.86
C LYS A 201 -16.54 -19.56 18.31
N GLU A 202 -15.53 -19.43 17.46
CA GLU A 202 -15.11 -18.14 16.92
C GLU A 202 -14.23 -18.34 15.68
N CYS A 203 -14.34 -17.41 14.74
CA CYS A 203 -13.40 -17.18 13.65
C CYS A 203 -12.69 -15.84 13.86
N ILE A 204 -11.37 -15.87 13.99
CA ILE A 204 -10.54 -14.70 14.26
C ILE A 204 -9.67 -14.42 13.04
N LEU A 205 -9.73 -13.19 12.54
CA LEU A 205 -8.96 -12.72 11.41
C LEU A 205 -7.83 -11.79 11.85
N ASP A 206 -6.63 -12.05 11.36
CA ASP A 206 -5.49 -11.13 11.38
C ASP A 206 -5.09 -10.85 9.94
N VAL A 207 -5.27 -9.61 9.51
CA VAL A 207 -5.10 -9.22 8.12
C VAL A 207 -3.95 -8.24 8.02
N PHE A 208 -3.03 -8.49 7.10
CA PHE A 208 -1.88 -7.64 6.82
C PHE A 208 -1.86 -7.26 5.35
N GLY A 209 -1.41 -6.05 5.05
CA GLY A 209 -1.13 -5.70 3.66
C GLY A 209 -0.19 -4.52 3.45
N PHE A 210 0.45 -4.47 2.29
CA PHE A 210 1.33 -3.38 1.88
C PHE A 210 0.85 -2.81 0.54
N SER A 211 0.91 -1.48 0.35
CA SER A 211 0.62 -0.84 -0.94
C SER A 211 -0.81 -1.13 -1.42
N ARG A 212 -0.97 -1.65 -2.64
CA ARG A 212 -2.26 -2.16 -3.14
C ARG A 212 -2.76 -3.40 -2.40
N GLY A 213 -1.85 -4.21 -1.83
CA GLY A 213 -2.21 -5.27 -0.90
C GLY A 213 -2.83 -4.73 0.39
N ALA A 214 -2.40 -3.57 0.89
CA ALA A 214 -3.06 -2.90 2.01
C ALA A 214 -4.48 -2.44 1.64
N ALA A 215 -4.68 -1.95 0.41
CA ALA A 215 -6.01 -1.60 -0.08
C ALA A 215 -6.90 -2.85 -0.19
N GLN A 216 -6.37 -3.95 -0.72
CA GLN A 216 -7.06 -5.24 -0.77
C GLN A 216 -7.39 -5.76 0.62
N ALA A 217 -6.50 -5.63 1.61
CA ALA A 217 -6.74 -6.00 2.99
C ALA A 217 -7.91 -5.21 3.61
N ARG A 218 -7.95 -3.90 3.38
CA ARG A 218 -9.06 -3.01 3.83
C ARG A 218 -10.39 -3.42 3.20
N VAL A 219 -10.39 -3.62 1.87
CA VAL A 219 -11.60 -4.03 1.12
C VAL A 219 -12.05 -5.43 1.53
N PHE A 220 -11.12 -6.37 1.73
CA PHE A 220 -11.42 -7.71 2.24
C PHE A 220 -12.13 -7.63 3.60
N CYS A 221 -11.60 -6.84 4.55
CA CYS A 221 -12.22 -6.65 5.86
C CYS A 221 -13.64 -6.07 5.75
N SER A 222 -13.82 -5.07 4.87
CA SER A 222 -15.14 -4.49 4.61
C SER A 222 -16.11 -5.51 4.02
N TRP A 223 -15.67 -6.30 3.03
CA TRP A 223 -16.53 -7.24 2.33
C TRP A 223 -16.89 -8.45 3.18
N ILE A 224 -15.95 -9.01 3.95
CA ILE A 224 -16.28 -10.14 4.81
C ILE A 224 -17.24 -9.74 5.93
N GLU A 225 -17.14 -8.52 6.46
CA GLU A 225 -18.10 -8.01 7.45
C GLU A 225 -19.52 -7.91 6.86
N ARG A 226 -19.65 -7.50 5.61
CA ARG A 226 -20.95 -7.41 4.90
C ARG A 226 -21.60 -8.77 4.68
N LEU A 227 -20.82 -9.86 4.72
CA LEU A 227 -21.32 -11.23 4.62
C LEU A 227 -21.75 -11.81 5.97
N THR A 228 -21.68 -11.03 7.06
CA THR A 228 -22.10 -11.47 8.39
C THR A 228 -23.59 -11.21 8.66
N ILE A 229 -24.21 -12.08 9.44
CA ILE A 229 -25.56 -11.92 10.00
C ILE A 229 -25.40 -11.95 11.52
N ASP A 230 -25.85 -10.89 12.22
CA ASP A 230 -25.67 -10.71 13.67
C ASP A 230 -24.21 -10.90 14.15
N GLY A 231 -23.25 -10.43 13.35
CA GLY A 231 -21.83 -10.54 13.65
C GLY A 231 -21.23 -11.94 13.44
N LYS A 232 -21.98 -12.86 12.83
CA LYS A 232 -21.54 -14.22 12.53
C LYS A 232 -21.32 -14.43 11.04
N PHE A 233 -20.24 -15.12 10.70
CA PHE A 233 -19.94 -15.59 9.34
C PHE A 233 -20.18 -17.10 9.29
N ALA A 234 -21.17 -17.53 8.50
CA ALA A 234 -21.63 -18.93 8.44
C ALA A 234 -22.02 -19.50 9.82
N GLY A 235 -22.76 -18.72 10.62
CA GLY A 235 -23.16 -19.09 11.98
C GLY A 235 -22.06 -19.01 13.05
N VAL A 236 -20.81 -18.72 12.68
CA VAL A 236 -19.67 -18.61 13.60
C VAL A 236 -19.36 -17.14 13.91
N PRO A 237 -19.24 -16.71 15.18
CA PRO A 237 -18.84 -15.35 15.53
C PRO A 237 -17.54 -14.94 14.81
N LEU A 238 -17.54 -13.77 14.16
CA LEU A 238 -16.39 -13.26 13.41
C LEU A 238 -15.75 -12.08 14.14
N THR A 239 -14.45 -12.20 14.42
CA THR A 239 -13.64 -11.12 15.00
C THR A 239 -12.50 -10.76 14.07
N ILE A 240 -12.41 -9.50 13.64
CA ILE A 240 -11.19 -8.97 13.02
C ILE A 240 -10.33 -8.36 14.13
N ARG A 241 -9.35 -9.12 14.60
CA ARG A 241 -8.50 -8.74 15.74
C ARG A 241 -7.48 -7.67 15.35
N PHE A 242 -6.87 -7.82 14.18
CA PHE A 242 -5.78 -6.96 13.76
C PHE A 242 -5.81 -6.69 12.26
N LEU A 243 -5.69 -5.42 11.88
CA LEU A 243 -5.43 -4.97 10.52
C LEU A 243 -4.11 -4.18 10.49
N GLY A 244 -3.03 -4.83 10.06
CA GLY A 244 -1.70 -4.24 9.96
C GLY A 244 -1.37 -3.83 8.53
N ILE A 245 -1.33 -2.54 8.25
CA ILE A 245 -1.14 -2.03 6.89
C ILE A 245 0.09 -1.13 6.77
N PHE A 246 0.78 -1.26 5.63
CA PHE A 246 1.92 -0.41 5.27
C PHE A 246 1.55 0.43 4.04
N ASP A 247 1.64 1.74 4.20
CA ASP A 247 1.58 2.77 3.17
C ASP A 247 0.55 2.48 2.05
N THR A 248 -0.73 2.47 2.42
CA THR A 248 -1.83 2.04 1.55
C THR A 248 -1.88 2.88 0.27
N VAL A 249 -1.93 2.21 -0.88
CA VAL A 249 -2.15 2.83 -2.20
C VAL A 249 -3.24 2.04 -2.89
N ALA A 250 -4.45 2.57 -3.04
CA ALA A 250 -5.54 1.80 -3.62
C ALA A 250 -5.60 1.84 -5.14
N SER A 251 -5.01 2.87 -5.77
CA SER A 251 -5.18 3.33 -7.16
C SER A 251 -5.47 2.27 -8.24
N ALA A 252 -6.66 1.67 -8.17
CA ALA A 252 -7.24 0.78 -9.16
C ALA A 252 -7.86 1.57 -10.33
N GLY A 253 -8.01 2.88 -10.18
CA GLY A 253 -8.59 3.81 -11.16
C GLY A 253 -7.63 4.37 -12.21
N VAL A 254 -6.35 3.95 -12.25
CA VAL A 254 -5.34 4.49 -13.20
C VAL A 254 -5.42 3.82 -14.59
N MET A 255 -6.59 3.37 -15.03
CA MET A 255 -6.85 3.18 -16.48
C MET A 255 -6.75 4.49 -17.27
N GLY A 256 -6.76 5.62 -16.56
CA GLY A 256 -6.48 6.93 -17.14
C GLY A 256 -4.99 7.22 -17.34
N ALA A 257 -4.02 6.32 -17.17
CA ALA A 257 -2.59 6.71 -17.21
C ALA A 257 -2.16 7.50 -18.45
N VAL A 258 -2.73 7.22 -19.63
CA VAL A 258 -2.45 8.04 -20.82
C VAL A 258 -3.16 9.40 -20.72
N GLY A 259 -4.44 9.43 -20.32
CA GLY A 259 -5.23 10.67 -20.18
C GLY A 259 -4.83 11.57 -19.00
N ASN A 260 -4.51 11.00 -17.84
CA ASN A 260 -4.16 11.65 -16.58
C ASN A 260 -2.70 12.16 -16.54
N THR A 261 -1.82 11.55 -17.34
CA THR A 261 -0.50 12.10 -17.64
C THR A 261 -0.62 13.32 -18.56
N ILE A 262 -1.62 13.33 -19.46
CA ILE A 262 -1.95 14.47 -20.33
C ILE A 262 -2.68 15.59 -19.55
N VAL A 263 -3.57 15.26 -18.60
CA VAL A 263 -4.36 16.26 -17.83
C VAL A 263 -3.79 16.59 -16.45
N ASN A 264 -2.60 16.09 -16.11
CA ASN A 264 -1.96 16.29 -14.81
C ASN A 264 -2.87 15.92 -13.59
N SER A 265 -3.67 14.86 -13.64
CA SER A 265 -4.59 14.46 -12.55
C SER A 265 -4.17 13.16 -11.84
N THR A 266 -4.47 13.04 -10.55
CA THR A 266 -4.47 11.74 -9.83
C THR A 266 -5.88 11.16 -9.93
N GLY A 267 -6.02 9.98 -10.52
CA GLY A 267 -7.33 9.34 -10.71
C GLY A 267 -8.02 9.03 -9.38
N GLY A 268 -9.35 9.13 -9.35
CA GLY A 268 -10.16 8.75 -8.19
C GLY A 268 -10.34 7.25 -8.04
N HIS A 269 -10.88 6.85 -6.89
CA HIS A 269 -11.18 5.46 -6.58
C HIS A 269 -12.43 4.96 -7.31
N SER A 270 -12.40 3.69 -7.74
CA SER A 270 -13.51 3.05 -8.48
C SER A 270 -13.48 1.53 -8.32
N GLY A 271 -14.48 0.83 -8.87
CA GLY A 271 -14.57 -0.64 -8.83
C GLY A 271 -14.52 -1.21 -7.40
N TRP A 272 -13.62 -2.17 -7.19
CA TRP A 272 -13.41 -2.80 -5.87
C TRP A 272 -12.76 -1.86 -4.84
N ALA A 273 -12.09 -0.79 -5.28
CA ALA A 273 -11.35 0.14 -4.44
C ALA A 273 -12.15 1.38 -4.03
N ARG A 274 -13.48 1.39 -4.18
CA ARG A 274 -14.33 2.51 -3.76
C ARG A 274 -14.09 2.91 -2.31
N ALA A 275 -14.09 4.21 -2.01
CA ALA A 275 -13.77 4.77 -0.71
C ALA A 275 -14.55 4.13 0.45
N ARG A 276 -15.84 3.79 0.23
CA ARG A 276 -16.66 3.11 1.25
C ARG A 276 -16.10 1.77 1.72
N TYR A 277 -15.35 1.06 0.87
CA TYR A 277 -14.72 -0.22 1.18
C TYR A 277 -13.30 -0.07 1.74
N LEU A 278 -12.67 1.07 1.49
CA LEU A 278 -11.36 1.40 2.06
C LEU A 278 -11.47 1.93 3.50
N ARG A 279 -12.61 2.48 3.92
CA ARG A 279 -12.79 2.97 5.30
C ARG A 279 -12.65 1.82 6.32
N ILE A 280 -11.99 2.11 7.44
CA ILE A 280 -11.79 1.13 8.50
C ILE A 280 -13.07 1.02 9.34
N SER A 281 -13.62 -0.19 9.44
CA SER A 281 -14.79 -0.46 10.26
C SER A 281 -14.49 -0.29 11.75
N PRO A 282 -15.40 0.29 12.56
CA PRO A 282 -15.24 0.35 14.01
C PRO A 282 -15.30 -1.03 14.68
N LYS A 283 -15.72 -2.09 13.96
CA LYS A 283 -15.73 -3.46 14.51
C LYS A 283 -14.34 -4.11 14.53
N ILE A 284 -13.37 -3.58 13.78
CA ILE A 284 -11.98 -4.05 13.81
C ILE A 284 -11.36 -3.63 15.15
N LYS A 285 -10.77 -4.58 15.89
CA LYS A 285 -10.27 -4.30 17.24
C LYS A 285 -9.05 -3.38 17.24
N ASN A 286 -8.12 -3.63 16.32
CA ASN A 286 -6.91 -2.83 16.17
C ASN A 286 -6.57 -2.65 14.70
N CYS A 287 -6.34 -1.41 14.27
CA CYS A 287 -5.74 -1.10 12.98
C CYS A 287 -4.47 -0.27 13.19
N VAL A 288 -3.38 -0.69 12.55
CA VAL A 288 -2.11 0.04 12.55
C VAL A 288 -1.71 0.32 11.10
N HIS A 289 -1.47 1.59 10.79
CA HIS A 289 -1.03 2.04 9.48
C HIS A 289 0.31 2.77 9.59
N LEU A 290 1.34 2.23 8.92
CA LEU A 290 2.67 2.84 8.88
C LEU A 290 2.88 3.46 7.50
N VAL A 291 3.10 4.77 7.44
CA VAL A 291 3.11 5.55 6.18
C VAL A 291 4.47 6.17 5.89
N ALA A 292 4.78 6.35 4.61
CA ALA A 292 6.06 6.89 4.13
C ALA A 292 6.08 8.42 4.15
N MET A 293 7.09 8.99 4.81
CA MET A 293 7.37 10.44 4.81
C MET A 293 7.85 10.95 3.45
N HIS A 294 8.62 10.14 2.71
CA HIS A 294 9.40 10.59 1.54
C HIS A 294 8.94 9.99 0.22
N GLU A 295 7.72 9.45 0.13
CA GLU A 295 7.14 9.02 -1.14
C GLU A 295 6.59 10.21 -1.94
N ILE A 296 7.04 10.37 -3.18
CA ILE A 296 6.75 11.54 -4.04
C ILE A 296 6.06 11.16 -5.36
N ARG A 297 5.98 9.86 -5.71
CA ARG A 297 5.45 9.41 -6.99
C ARG A 297 3.96 9.73 -7.13
N LYS A 298 3.58 10.22 -8.30
CA LYS A 298 2.21 10.62 -8.58
C LYS A 298 1.23 9.44 -8.57
N ASN A 299 1.72 8.28 -9.00
CA ASN A 299 0.95 7.04 -9.04
C ASN A 299 0.89 6.31 -7.68
N PHE A 300 1.42 6.91 -6.62
CA PHE A 300 1.43 6.36 -5.25
C PHE A 300 0.77 7.31 -4.23
N PRO A 301 -0.48 7.79 -4.50
CA PRO A 301 -1.21 8.57 -3.51
C PRO A 301 -1.49 7.71 -2.28
N LEU A 302 -1.38 8.30 -1.10
CA LEU A 302 -1.66 7.61 0.16
C LEU A 302 -3.17 7.53 0.39
N ASP A 303 -3.66 6.36 0.78
CA ASP A 303 -4.98 6.18 1.35
C ASP A 303 -4.88 6.22 2.87
N GLU A 304 -5.22 7.35 3.48
CA GLU A 304 -5.22 7.48 4.94
C GLU A 304 -6.30 6.60 5.58
N VAL A 305 -6.11 6.26 6.86
CA VAL A 305 -7.20 5.68 7.67
C VAL A 305 -8.16 6.75 8.17
N SER A 306 -7.73 8.02 8.13
CA SER A 306 -8.55 9.17 8.51
C SER A 306 -9.75 9.33 7.58
N VAL A 307 -10.88 9.79 8.14
CA VAL A 307 -12.05 10.21 7.38
C VAL A 307 -12.28 11.68 7.70
N ALA A 308 -12.18 12.54 6.69
CA ALA A 308 -12.21 13.99 6.87
C ALA A 308 -11.22 14.48 7.96
N GLY A 309 -9.99 13.96 7.93
CA GLY A 309 -8.91 14.32 8.86
C GLY A 309 -9.02 13.72 10.27
N VAL A 310 -10.08 12.95 10.57
CA VAL A 310 -10.26 12.32 11.88
C VAL A 310 -9.85 10.85 11.80
N VAL A 311 -8.86 10.47 12.61
CA VAL A 311 -8.42 9.07 12.77
C VAL A 311 -9.43 8.30 13.63
N PRO A 312 -9.98 7.16 13.16
CA PRO A 312 -10.89 6.35 13.97
C PRO A 312 -10.25 5.87 15.28
N PRO A 313 -10.99 5.72 16.40
CA PRO A 313 -10.41 5.36 17.71
C PRO A 313 -9.69 4.01 17.75
N ASN A 314 -10.06 3.08 16.88
CA ASN A 314 -9.43 1.77 16.74
C ASN A 314 -8.21 1.78 15.81
N CYS A 315 -7.89 2.92 15.19
CA CYS A 315 -6.79 3.10 14.27
C CYS A 315 -5.62 3.85 14.93
N ARG A 316 -4.41 3.50 14.48
CA ARG A 316 -3.21 4.29 14.74
C ARG A 316 -2.44 4.45 13.45
N GLU A 317 -2.07 5.68 13.12
CA GLU A 317 -1.39 6.02 11.88
C GLU A 317 -0.12 6.79 12.19
N PHE A 318 1.03 6.29 11.72
CA PHE A 318 2.35 6.84 12.05
C PHE A 318 3.19 7.02 10.80
N ALA A 319 3.88 8.15 10.70
CA ALA A 319 4.84 8.42 9.65
C ALA A 319 6.23 7.87 9.99
N TYR A 320 6.89 7.29 8.99
CA TYR A 320 8.24 6.76 9.06
C TYR A 320 9.11 7.38 7.96
N PRO A 321 10.39 7.68 8.26
CA PRO A 321 11.30 8.15 7.24
C PRO A 321 11.48 7.07 6.17
N GLY A 322 11.57 7.51 4.91
CA GLY A 322 11.77 6.65 3.76
C GLY A 322 10.66 6.80 2.72
N SER A 323 10.87 6.20 1.57
CA SER A 323 9.89 6.07 0.50
C SER A 323 8.99 4.84 0.70
N HIS A 324 8.04 4.60 -0.20
CA HIS A 324 7.03 3.53 -0.08
C HIS A 324 7.58 2.14 0.35
N SER A 325 8.61 1.65 -0.34
CA SER A 325 9.23 0.34 -0.06
C SER A 325 10.29 0.38 1.04
N ASP A 326 10.70 1.57 1.49
CA ASP A 326 11.42 1.71 2.77
C ASP A 326 10.49 1.44 3.96
N ILE A 327 9.17 1.50 3.76
CA ILE A 327 8.19 1.23 4.82
C ILE A 327 7.64 -0.20 4.71
N GLY A 328 7.18 -0.58 3.51
CA GLY A 328 6.59 -1.90 3.28
C GLY A 328 7.60 -3.01 2.98
N GLY A 329 8.88 -2.70 2.79
CA GLY A 329 9.86 -3.63 2.23
C GLY A 329 9.74 -3.76 0.71
N GLY A 330 10.56 -4.63 0.12
CA GLY A 330 10.61 -4.84 -1.33
C GLY A 330 11.93 -4.49 -2.00
N TYR A 331 12.78 -3.65 -1.37
CA TYR A 331 14.13 -3.41 -1.86
C TYR A 331 15.06 -4.56 -1.43
N ALA A 332 15.85 -5.05 -2.39
CA ALA A 332 16.99 -5.92 -2.14
C ALA A 332 18.22 -5.11 -1.68
N PRO A 333 19.14 -5.71 -0.90
CA PRO A 333 20.43 -5.11 -0.59
C PRO A 333 21.17 -4.62 -1.85
N GLY A 334 21.64 -3.38 -1.83
CA GLY A 334 22.38 -2.76 -2.93
C GLY A 334 21.51 -2.04 -3.97
N GLU A 335 20.19 -2.18 -3.95
CA GLU A 335 19.32 -1.39 -4.82
C GLU A 335 19.51 0.11 -4.57
N LEU A 336 19.65 0.87 -5.66
CA LEU A 336 19.98 2.31 -5.61
C LEU A 336 21.22 2.65 -4.75
N GLY A 337 22.11 1.68 -4.48
CA GLY A 337 23.32 1.87 -3.69
C GLY A 337 23.10 1.98 -2.16
N LEU A 338 21.98 1.49 -1.68
CA LEU A 338 21.62 1.46 -0.26
C LEU A 338 21.70 0.04 0.31
N ALA A 339 21.93 -0.08 1.62
CA ALA A 339 22.12 -1.37 2.29
C ALA A 339 23.10 -2.30 1.55
N CYS A 340 24.28 -1.77 1.17
CA CYS A 340 25.30 -2.54 0.45
C CYS A 340 26.18 -3.34 1.43
N GLY A 341 26.63 -4.53 1.01
CA GLY A 341 27.59 -5.35 1.73
C GLY A 341 27.97 -6.61 0.97
N ALA A 342 29.12 -7.21 1.30
CA ALA A 342 29.56 -8.46 0.67
C ALA A 342 28.72 -9.67 1.13
N ASP A 343 28.22 -9.64 2.37
CA ASP A 343 27.26 -10.60 2.90
C ASP A 343 25.83 -10.03 2.79
N PRO A 344 24.98 -10.59 1.91
CA PRO A 344 23.59 -10.15 1.76
C PRO A 344 22.78 -10.23 3.05
N ALA A 345 23.07 -11.19 3.94
CA ALA A 345 22.32 -11.35 5.19
C ALA A 345 22.63 -10.22 6.18
N ALA A 346 23.90 -9.86 6.34
CA ALA A 346 24.30 -8.68 7.11
C ALA A 346 23.77 -7.38 6.46
N ALA A 347 23.84 -7.28 5.13
CA ALA A 347 23.35 -6.13 4.40
C ALA A 347 21.83 -5.92 4.54
N ASP A 348 21.04 -7.00 4.58
CA ASP A 348 19.59 -6.97 4.80
C ASP A 348 19.19 -6.28 6.11
N ALA A 349 19.99 -6.42 7.17
CA ALA A 349 19.77 -5.78 8.46
C ALA A 349 19.92 -4.25 8.43
N HIS A 350 20.57 -3.70 7.39
CA HIS A 350 20.70 -2.26 7.19
C HIS A 350 19.56 -1.63 6.39
N LYS A 351 18.60 -2.41 5.88
CA LYS A 351 17.46 -1.85 5.16
C LYS A 351 16.53 -1.10 6.10
N LEU A 352 16.14 0.11 5.69
CA LEU A 352 15.28 0.98 6.49
C LEU A 352 13.94 0.32 6.85
N SER A 353 13.43 -0.56 5.98
CA SER A 353 12.20 -1.34 6.18
C SER A 353 12.21 -2.31 7.36
N GLN A 354 13.38 -2.60 7.94
CA GLN A 354 13.49 -3.43 9.14
C GLN A 354 12.89 -2.75 10.39
N ILE A 355 12.94 -1.42 10.46
CA ILE A 355 12.36 -0.65 11.57
C ILE A 355 10.81 -0.79 11.60
N PRO A 356 10.07 -0.43 10.52
CA PRO A 356 8.62 -0.62 10.49
C PRO A 356 8.20 -2.09 10.53
N LEU A 357 9.02 -3.04 10.04
CA LEU A 357 8.78 -4.48 10.22
C LEU A 357 8.69 -4.86 11.69
N ARG A 358 9.71 -4.49 12.48
CA ARG A 358 9.73 -4.75 13.92
C ARG A 358 8.54 -4.10 14.61
N HIS A 359 8.29 -2.82 14.31
CA HIS A 359 7.22 -2.06 14.95
C HIS A 359 5.84 -2.67 14.66
N MET A 360 5.57 -3.10 13.42
CA MET A 360 4.31 -3.80 13.09
C MET A 360 4.19 -5.14 13.82
N MET A 361 5.27 -5.92 13.89
CA MET A 361 5.28 -7.19 14.60
C MET A 361 4.97 -7.00 16.10
N GLU A 362 5.58 -6.00 16.74
CA GLU A 362 5.34 -5.66 18.14
C GLU A 362 3.88 -5.26 18.38
N CYS A 363 3.30 -4.41 17.50
CA CYS A 363 1.89 -4.04 17.59
C CYS A 363 0.95 -5.24 17.43
N ALA A 364 1.22 -6.10 16.45
CA ALA A 364 0.43 -7.30 16.20
C ALA A 364 0.47 -8.25 17.41
N ILE A 365 1.66 -8.52 17.95
CA ILE A 365 1.82 -9.36 19.15
C ILE A 365 1.09 -8.74 20.34
N ALA A 366 1.22 -7.43 20.56
CA ALA A 366 0.52 -6.72 21.64
C ALA A 366 -1.02 -6.76 21.50
N ALA A 367 -1.54 -6.81 20.27
CA ALA A 367 -2.96 -7.00 19.99
C ALA A 367 -3.45 -8.45 20.19
N GLY A 368 -2.54 -9.40 20.40
CA GLY A 368 -2.83 -10.83 20.60
C GLY A 368 -2.65 -11.70 19.36
N VAL A 369 -2.09 -11.18 18.25
CA VAL A 369 -1.75 -11.99 17.07
C VAL A 369 -0.63 -12.97 17.43
N PRO A 370 -0.74 -14.29 17.13
CA PRO A 370 0.27 -15.28 17.52
C PRO A 370 1.44 -15.32 16.55
N LEU A 371 2.01 -14.16 16.23
CA LEU A 371 3.28 -14.12 15.51
C LEU A 371 4.37 -14.62 16.45
N ARG A 372 5.23 -15.53 15.95
CA ARG A 372 6.46 -15.90 16.65
C ARG A 372 7.41 -14.68 16.62
N PRO A 373 7.79 -14.10 17.76
CA PRO A 373 8.70 -12.96 17.79
C PRO A 373 10.06 -13.34 17.21
N SER A 374 10.74 -12.38 16.58
CA SER A 374 12.07 -12.57 16.01
C SER A 374 12.82 -11.25 15.93
N THR A 375 14.10 -11.25 16.33
CA THR A 375 15.02 -10.11 16.19
C THR A 375 16.30 -10.50 15.43
N GLU A 376 16.32 -11.70 14.85
CA GLU A 376 17.47 -12.29 14.16
C GLU A 376 17.15 -12.57 12.68
N GLY A 377 18.20 -12.84 11.89
CA GLY A 377 18.08 -13.18 10.47
C GLY A 377 17.35 -12.08 9.68
N ARG A 378 16.27 -12.44 8.97
CA ARG A 378 15.43 -11.51 8.19
C ARG A 378 14.70 -10.45 9.04
N PHE A 379 14.79 -10.53 10.37
CA PHE A 379 14.24 -9.55 11.31
C PHE A 379 15.33 -8.77 12.07
N ALA A 380 16.61 -9.02 11.77
CA ALA A 380 17.69 -8.28 12.36
C ALA A 380 17.67 -6.82 11.92
N ILE A 381 18.01 -5.92 12.84
CA ILE A 381 18.24 -4.50 12.57
C ILE A 381 19.67 -4.21 12.97
N ALA A 382 20.44 -3.65 12.05
CA ALA A 382 21.81 -3.27 12.34
C ALA A 382 21.86 -2.15 13.40
N PRO A 383 22.76 -2.22 14.40
CA PRO A 383 22.89 -1.18 15.42
C PRO A 383 23.11 0.23 14.84
N GLU A 384 23.79 0.33 13.70
CA GLU A 384 24.03 1.58 12.98
C GLU A 384 22.72 2.17 12.44
N LEU A 385 21.83 1.32 11.91
CA LEU A 385 20.51 1.75 11.45
C LEU A 385 19.67 2.24 12.62
N GLU A 386 19.67 1.54 13.77
CA GLU A 386 18.94 2.00 14.96
C GLU A 386 19.45 3.36 15.43
N LYS A 387 20.77 3.52 15.53
CA LYS A 387 21.40 4.77 15.93
C LYS A 387 21.04 5.91 14.97
N ALA A 388 21.13 5.67 13.66
CA ALA A 388 20.78 6.65 12.65
C ALA A 388 19.29 7.03 12.70
N TYR A 389 18.41 6.07 12.94
CA TYR A 389 16.98 6.31 13.10
C TYR A 389 16.68 7.20 14.33
N GLN A 390 17.32 6.94 15.47
CA GLN A 390 17.18 7.78 16.66
C GLN A 390 17.73 9.20 16.44
N ALA A 391 18.87 9.32 15.75
CA ALA A 391 19.45 10.61 15.37
C ALA A 391 18.51 11.40 14.44
N PHE A 392 17.90 10.72 13.45
CA PHE A 392 16.91 11.32 12.56
C PHE A 392 15.72 11.89 13.34
N LEU A 393 15.15 11.12 14.28
CA LEU A 393 14.01 11.57 15.09
C LEU A 393 14.39 12.71 16.04
N THR A 394 15.59 12.67 16.61
CA THR A 394 16.10 13.73 17.47
C THR A 394 16.29 15.04 16.69
N ALA A 395 16.88 14.97 15.49
CA ALA A 395 17.12 16.12 14.64
C ALA A 395 15.83 16.65 13.99
N SER A 396 14.91 15.77 13.61
CA SER A 396 13.64 16.16 13.01
C SER A 396 12.68 16.73 14.04
N GLY A 397 12.70 16.22 15.28
CA GLY A 397 11.68 16.43 16.31
C GLY A 397 10.49 15.48 16.14
N ALA A 398 9.74 15.22 17.22
CA ALA A 398 8.64 14.25 17.25
C ALA A 398 7.24 14.85 17.04
N SER A 399 7.13 16.18 16.89
CA SER A 399 5.83 16.85 16.74
C SER A 399 5.07 16.35 15.50
N PRO A 400 3.77 16.00 15.64
CA PRO A 400 2.94 15.61 14.51
C PRO A 400 2.93 16.69 13.43
N ARG A 401 3.09 16.26 12.17
CA ARG A 401 3.26 17.13 11.00
C ARG A 401 2.59 16.55 9.77
N MET A 402 2.28 17.41 8.81
CA MET A 402 1.78 17.01 7.51
C MET A 402 2.88 16.30 6.72
N LEU A 403 2.53 15.37 5.82
CA LEU A 403 3.55 14.68 4.99
C LEU A 403 4.37 15.65 4.14
N SER A 404 3.77 16.77 3.71
CA SER A 404 4.46 17.85 3.00
C SER A 404 5.56 18.50 3.85
N GLU A 405 5.37 18.61 5.16
CA GLU A 405 6.36 19.14 6.11
C GLU A 405 7.45 18.12 6.42
N TRP A 406 7.11 16.83 6.52
CA TRP A 406 8.09 15.74 6.63
C TRP A 406 8.99 15.65 5.37
N MET A 407 8.42 15.89 4.20
CA MET A 407 9.12 15.87 2.91
C MET A 407 10.04 17.08 2.70
N ALA A 408 9.74 18.23 3.29
CA ALA A 408 10.44 19.48 2.99
C ALA A 408 11.96 19.45 3.23
N PRO A 409 12.49 18.88 4.35
CA PRO A 409 13.93 18.74 4.54
C PRO A 409 14.59 17.83 3.50
N TYR A 410 13.92 16.77 3.06
CA TYR A 410 14.42 15.90 2.00
C TYR A 410 14.55 16.67 0.68
N MET A 411 13.54 17.47 0.32
CA MET A 411 13.60 18.27 -0.90
C MET A 411 14.64 19.39 -0.86
N ALA A 412 14.81 20.03 0.31
CA ALA A 412 15.90 20.97 0.53
C ALA A 412 17.27 20.30 0.36
N TRP A 413 17.46 19.10 0.93
CA TRP A 413 18.70 18.33 0.80
C TRP A 413 18.97 17.94 -0.66
N ARG A 414 17.97 17.41 -1.38
CA ARG A 414 18.08 17.10 -2.81
C ARG A 414 18.49 18.32 -3.62
N TRP A 415 17.88 19.47 -3.35
CA TRP A 415 18.27 20.71 -4.01
C TRP A 415 19.70 21.11 -3.65
N GLN A 416 20.09 21.14 -2.37
CA GLN A 416 21.44 21.54 -1.93
C GLN A 416 22.53 20.63 -2.53
N MET A 417 22.28 19.33 -2.64
CA MET A 417 23.24 18.34 -3.17
C MET A 417 23.26 18.23 -4.70
N ARG A 418 22.31 18.85 -5.41
CA ARG A 418 22.09 18.66 -6.87
C ARG A 418 23.34 18.74 -7.76
N ALA A 419 24.31 19.58 -7.39
CA ALA A 419 25.52 19.84 -8.18
C ALA A 419 26.65 18.82 -7.93
N GLN A 420 26.58 18.11 -6.81
CA GLN A 420 27.53 17.07 -6.39
C GLN A 420 26.83 15.74 -6.11
N TYR A 421 25.63 15.56 -6.69
CA TYR A 421 24.76 14.42 -6.42
C TYR A 421 25.43 13.10 -6.79
N ASP A 422 26.29 13.13 -7.81
CA ASP A 422 27.06 12.00 -8.31
C ASP A 422 28.19 11.55 -7.38
N GLN A 423 28.52 12.35 -6.37
CA GLN A 423 29.51 12.11 -5.31
C GLN A 423 28.89 11.64 -4.00
N LEU A 424 27.56 11.63 -3.89
CA LEU A 424 26.85 11.13 -2.71
C LEU A 424 27.16 9.65 -2.46
N GLY A 425 27.10 9.23 -1.21
CA GLY A 425 27.51 7.89 -0.79
C GLY A 425 26.71 6.80 -1.50
N HIS A 426 25.38 6.89 -1.53
CA HIS A 426 24.55 5.88 -2.21
C HIS A 426 24.77 5.89 -3.72
N VAL A 427 24.88 7.07 -4.35
CA VAL A 427 25.11 7.17 -5.81
C VAL A 427 26.47 6.60 -6.21
N SER A 428 27.49 6.79 -5.36
CA SER A 428 28.83 6.23 -5.56
C SER A 428 28.86 4.71 -5.42
N ARG A 429 28.05 4.16 -4.51
CA ARG A 429 27.90 2.70 -4.31
C ARG A 429 26.99 2.04 -5.34
N ALA A 430 26.07 2.79 -5.96
CA ALA A 430 25.16 2.27 -6.96
C ALA A 430 25.95 1.81 -8.20
N THR A 431 25.79 0.54 -8.57
CA THR A 431 26.43 -0.03 -9.76
C THR A 431 25.47 -0.02 -10.95
N GLY A 432 24.45 -0.89 -10.94
CA GLY A 432 23.45 -1.00 -12.00
C GLY A 432 22.47 0.17 -12.08
N ASP A 433 22.27 0.87 -10.96
CA ASP A 433 21.22 1.89 -10.82
C ASP A 433 21.74 3.33 -10.91
N ARG A 434 23.05 3.52 -10.98
CA ARG A 434 23.66 4.87 -10.96
C ARG A 434 23.10 5.76 -12.07
N LYS A 435 22.92 5.21 -13.28
CA LYS A 435 22.34 5.95 -14.41
C LYS A 435 20.95 6.50 -14.08
N LEU A 436 20.09 5.70 -13.45
CA LEU A 436 18.73 6.09 -13.09
C LEU A 436 18.71 7.22 -12.06
N LEU A 437 19.63 7.16 -11.09
CA LEU A 437 19.82 8.19 -10.06
C LEU A 437 20.30 9.51 -10.69
N ILE A 438 21.28 9.46 -11.58
CA ILE A 438 21.78 10.66 -12.28
C ILE A 438 20.70 11.28 -13.18
N GLU A 439 20.03 10.48 -14.00
CA GLU A 439 18.95 10.98 -14.87
C GLU A 439 17.79 11.59 -14.08
N SER A 440 17.52 11.05 -12.89
CA SER A 440 16.55 11.60 -11.96
C SER A 440 16.97 12.95 -11.37
N ASN A 441 18.23 13.09 -10.95
CA ASN A 441 18.75 14.36 -10.50
C ASN A 441 18.74 15.41 -11.62
N ASP A 442 19.10 15.01 -12.84
CA ASP A 442 19.00 15.87 -14.03
C ASP A 442 17.57 16.35 -14.26
N GLN A 443 16.58 15.46 -14.13
CA GLN A 443 15.16 15.81 -14.23
C GLN A 443 14.75 16.83 -13.15
N LEU A 444 15.13 16.60 -11.88
CA LEU A 444 14.89 17.52 -10.78
C LEU A 444 15.40 18.93 -11.11
N VAL A 445 16.64 19.04 -11.60
CA VAL A 445 17.27 20.33 -11.93
C VAL A 445 16.62 20.97 -13.16
N LYS A 446 16.35 20.20 -14.22
CA LYS A 446 15.71 20.70 -15.45
C LYS A 446 14.30 21.23 -15.16
N ASP A 447 13.52 20.50 -14.38
CA ASP A 447 12.16 20.91 -14.03
C ASP A 447 12.16 22.17 -13.18
N ALA A 448 13.07 22.29 -12.21
CA ALA A 448 13.19 23.50 -11.38
C ALA A 448 13.52 24.75 -12.20
N ARG A 449 14.29 24.60 -13.30
CA ARG A 449 14.57 25.71 -14.22
C ARG A 449 13.33 26.08 -15.02
N ARG A 450 12.62 25.07 -15.56
CA ARG A 450 11.39 25.27 -16.36
C ARG A 450 10.26 25.91 -15.54
N VAL A 451 10.09 25.51 -14.29
CA VAL A 451 9.15 26.13 -13.34
C VAL A 451 9.45 27.62 -13.15
N GLY A 452 10.73 28.00 -13.06
CA GLY A 452 11.14 29.40 -12.91
C GLY A 452 11.01 30.26 -14.17
N SER A 453 10.90 29.66 -15.36
CA SER A 453 10.76 30.38 -16.65
C SER A 453 9.32 30.78 -16.99
N ARG A 454 8.31 30.32 -16.24
CA ARG A 454 6.87 30.52 -16.52
C ARG A 454 6.33 31.91 -16.12
N GLY A 455 7.13 32.96 -16.29
CA GLY A 455 6.69 34.36 -16.22
C GLY A 455 5.97 34.87 -17.48
N ASP A 456 5.79 34.05 -18.52
CA ASP A 456 5.14 34.43 -19.80
C ASP A 456 3.87 33.57 -20.05
N GLU A 457 2.70 34.15 -19.79
CA GLU A 457 1.39 33.48 -19.67
C GLU A 457 0.70 33.03 -20.99
N ASN A 458 1.31 33.15 -22.16
CA ASN A 458 0.55 33.14 -23.43
C ASN A 458 0.33 31.78 -24.14
N LEU A 459 0.75 30.64 -23.59
CA LEU A 459 0.66 29.34 -24.29
C LEU A 459 -0.46 28.40 -23.80
N ALA A 460 -0.84 28.46 -22.52
CA ALA A 460 -1.79 27.52 -21.93
C ALA A 460 -3.21 27.64 -22.53
N GLY A 461 -3.64 28.86 -22.87
CA GLY A 461 -4.97 29.11 -23.43
C GLY A 461 -5.17 28.60 -24.86
N LYS A 462 -4.10 28.54 -25.68
CA LYS A 462 -4.19 28.09 -27.08
C LYS A 462 -4.32 26.58 -27.21
N PHE A 463 -3.75 25.82 -26.27
CA PHE A 463 -3.69 24.36 -26.35
C PHE A 463 -5.02 23.68 -25.95
N VAL A 464 -5.72 24.22 -24.93
CA VAL A 464 -7.05 23.74 -24.52
C VAL A 464 -8.08 23.90 -25.65
N HIS A 465 -7.92 24.93 -26.49
CA HIS A 465 -8.79 25.16 -27.63
C HIS A 465 -8.54 24.16 -28.77
N MET A 466 -7.29 23.72 -28.98
CA MET A 466 -6.90 22.82 -30.06
C MET A 466 -7.18 21.34 -29.72
N ALA A 467 -7.02 20.93 -28.47
CA ALA A 467 -7.33 19.58 -27.99
C ALA A 467 -8.83 19.25 -28.04
N ARG A 468 -9.70 20.28 -28.02
CA ARG A 468 -11.17 20.10 -28.14
C ARG A 468 -11.64 19.94 -29.59
N SER A 469 -10.82 20.24 -30.60
CA SER A 469 -11.28 20.39 -31.99
C SER A 469 -10.98 19.23 -32.95
N THR A 470 -10.18 18.22 -32.60
CA THR A 470 -9.80 17.16 -33.56
C THR A 470 -10.09 15.74 -33.06
N LYS A 471 -11.04 15.08 -33.72
CA LYS A 471 -11.33 13.64 -33.57
C LYS A 471 -10.20 12.83 -34.22
N ARG A 472 -9.70 11.83 -33.47
CA ARG A 472 -8.65 10.83 -33.80
C ARG A 472 -7.21 11.29 -33.54
N PHE A 473 -6.71 10.96 -32.35
CA PHE A 473 -5.27 10.96 -32.04
C PHE A 473 -4.77 9.52 -31.99
N ASP A 474 -3.85 9.20 -32.91
CA ASP A 474 -3.06 7.97 -32.91
C ASP A 474 -1.84 8.17 -31.99
N LEU A 475 -1.75 7.35 -30.95
CA LEU A 475 -0.76 7.45 -29.87
C LEU A 475 0.59 6.79 -30.22
N GLN A 476 0.77 6.30 -31.46
CA GLN A 476 1.97 5.56 -31.88
C GLN A 476 3.03 6.40 -32.63
N HIS A 477 2.83 7.72 -32.81
CA HIS A 477 3.78 8.53 -33.57
C HIS A 477 4.97 9.02 -32.72
N PRO A 478 6.24 8.68 -33.08
CA PRO A 478 7.44 9.05 -32.30
C PRO A 478 7.73 10.55 -32.22
N GLU A 479 7.05 11.35 -33.05
CA GLU A 479 7.30 12.79 -33.20
C GLU A 479 6.36 13.68 -32.38
N CYS A 480 5.40 13.10 -31.65
CA CYS A 480 4.70 13.80 -30.57
C CYS A 480 5.64 13.92 -29.36
N ARG A 481 6.69 14.73 -29.50
CA ARG A 481 7.70 14.96 -28.49
C ARG A 481 7.06 15.46 -27.20
N GLN A 482 7.49 14.82 -26.12
CA GLN A 482 7.31 15.10 -24.69
C GLN A 482 7.49 16.57 -24.24
N GLU A 483 7.79 17.49 -25.15
CA GLU A 483 8.23 18.85 -24.89
C GLU A 483 7.06 19.81 -24.61
N GLU A 484 5.85 19.52 -25.08
CA GLU A 484 4.70 20.47 -25.05
C GLU A 484 3.54 20.11 -24.08
N LEU A 485 3.62 19.00 -23.33
CA LEU A 485 2.50 18.50 -22.48
C LEU A 485 2.72 18.52 -20.96
N THR A 486 3.67 19.29 -20.42
CA THR A 486 3.89 19.38 -18.97
C THR A 486 3.24 20.62 -18.36
N SER A 487 1.98 20.50 -17.91
CA SER A 487 1.56 21.32 -16.77
C SER A 487 2.20 20.72 -15.52
N PHE A 488 3.15 21.42 -14.90
CA PHE A 488 3.60 21.07 -13.55
C PHE A 488 2.41 21.17 -12.58
N ASP A 489 2.49 20.44 -11.47
CA ASP A 489 1.55 20.58 -10.36
C ASP A 489 1.53 22.06 -9.87
N PRO A 490 0.35 22.61 -9.49
CA PRO A 490 0.21 24.02 -9.12
C PRO A 490 1.16 24.49 -8.02
N GLU A 491 1.54 23.60 -7.09
CA GLU A 491 2.46 23.89 -5.99
C GLU A 491 3.95 23.92 -6.40
N ALA A 492 4.31 23.46 -7.60
CA ALA A 492 5.69 23.30 -8.03
C ALA A 492 6.53 24.59 -7.89
N PRO A 493 6.04 25.79 -8.27
CA PRO A 493 6.77 27.04 -8.07
C PRO A 493 7.11 27.33 -6.61
N ALA A 494 6.16 27.11 -5.69
CA ALA A 494 6.35 27.35 -4.27
C ALA A 494 7.38 26.36 -3.68
N LEU A 495 7.33 25.09 -4.09
CA LEU A 495 8.29 24.06 -3.67
C LEU A 495 9.72 24.36 -4.13
N VAL A 496 9.89 24.80 -5.39
CA VAL A 496 11.20 25.21 -5.91
C VAL A 496 11.73 26.43 -5.16
N ALA A 497 10.88 27.42 -4.91
CA ALA A 497 11.27 28.61 -4.15
C ALA A 497 11.68 28.26 -2.71
N ALA A 498 10.90 27.41 -2.03
CA ALA A 498 11.20 26.94 -0.68
C ALA A 498 12.53 26.17 -0.61
N ALA A 499 12.77 25.23 -1.54
CA ALA A 499 14.02 24.47 -1.57
C ALA A 499 15.25 25.35 -1.86
N ARG A 500 15.09 26.41 -2.67
CA ARG A 500 16.15 27.40 -2.93
C ARG A 500 16.45 28.27 -1.71
N ALA A 501 15.43 28.65 -0.95
CA ALA A 501 15.55 29.51 0.21
C ALA A 501 15.90 28.74 1.50
N ALA A 502 15.84 27.41 1.49
CA ALA A 502 16.09 26.59 2.67
C ALA A 502 17.52 26.77 3.21
N ALA A 503 17.63 26.94 4.52
CA ALA A 503 18.90 26.88 5.24
C ALA A 503 19.59 25.51 5.06
N PRO A 504 20.92 25.41 5.30
CA PRO A 504 21.62 24.13 5.25
C PRO A 504 20.89 23.05 6.06
N VAL A 505 20.60 21.91 5.42
CA VAL A 505 19.90 20.80 6.10
C VAL A 505 20.77 20.28 7.24
N ASN A 506 20.14 19.94 8.37
CA ASN A 506 20.81 19.37 9.52
C ASN A 506 21.70 18.18 9.08
N PRO A 507 22.99 18.12 9.47
CA PRO A 507 23.92 17.08 9.02
C PRO A 507 23.46 15.65 9.30
N GLU A 508 22.77 15.40 10.42
CA GLU A 508 22.24 14.07 10.76
C GLU A 508 21.11 13.66 9.80
N LEU A 509 20.25 14.61 9.41
CA LEU A 509 19.20 14.35 8.41
C LEU A 509 19.82 14.11 7.03
N ALA A 510 20.80 14.91 6.63
CA ALA A 510 21.51 14.75 5.36
C ALA A 510 22.22 13.39 5.26
N ALA A 511 22.92 12.98 6.32
CA ALA A 511 23.57 11.68 6.40
C ALA A 511 22.55 10.53 6.36
N PHE A 512 21.41 10.70 7.05
CA PHE A 512 20.33 9.71 7.03
C PHE A 512 19.73 9.55 5.62
N PHE A 513 19.45 10.66 4.93
CA PHE A 513 18.93 10.64 3.56
C PHE A 513 19.89 9.97 2.58
N ASP A 514 21.19 10.23 2.67
CA ASP A 514 22.21 9.62 1.82
C ASP A 514 22.44 8.12 2.11
N THR A 515 22.17 7.68 3.34
CA THR A 515 22.53 6.32 3.77
C THR A 515 21.36 5.34 3.76
N TYR A 516 20.13 5.82 3.93
CA TYR A 516 18.98 4.93 4.19
C TYR A 516 17.73 5.19 3.36
N VAL A 517 17.55 6.37 2.73
CA VAL A 517 16.30 6.70 2.02
C VAL A 517 16.43 6.45 0.52
N HIS A 518 15.65 5.49 0.01
CA HIS A 518 15.63 5.21 -1.42
C HIS A 518 14.98 6.36 -2.20
N ASP A 519 15.60 6.76 -3.31
CA ASP A 519 14.98 7.62 -4.32
C ASP A 519 13.97 6.80 -5.13
N SER A 520 12.73 6.74 -4.64
CA SER A 520 11.70 5.89 -5.25
C SER A 520 11.33 6.32 -6.66
N LEU A 521 11.46 7.61 -6.99
CA LEU A 521 11.22 8.09 -8.36
C LEU A 521 12.35 7.62 -9.29
N ALA A 522 13.60 7.65 -8.85
CA ALA A 522 14.71 7.08 -9.63
C ALA A 522 14.60 5.57 -9.83
N GLY A 523 14.28 4.81 -8.79
CA GLY A 523 14.08 3.37 -8.91
C GLY A 523 12.94 3.02 -9.86
N PHE A 524 11.84 3.76 -9.82
CA PHE A 524 10.66 3.52 -10.64
C PHE A 524 10.88 3.80 -12.15
N ARG A 525 11.93 4.57 -12.50
CA ARG A 525 12.30 4.82 -13.92
C ARG A 525 12.57 3.55 -14.72
N LYS A 526 12.93 2.43 -14.06
CA LYS A 526 13.09 1.12 -14.70
C LYS A 526 11.80 0.67 -15.40
N ASP A 527 10.66 1.04 -14.82
CA ASP A 527 9.33 0.63 -15.28
C ASP A 527 8.61 1.77 -16.01
N TYR A 528 8.69 2.99 -15.48
CA TYR A 528 7.96 4.14 -15.99
C TYR A 528 8.62 5.48 -15.61
N VAL A 529 8.72 6.40 -16.56
CA VAL A 529 9.20 7.77 -16.34
C VAL A 529 8.00 8.71 -16.24
N GLU A 530 7.75 9.24 -15.05
CA GLU A 530 6.67 10.21 -14.81
C GLU A 530 6.99 11.58 -15.44
N SER A 531 5.97 12.27 -15.97
CA SER A 531 6.15 13.54 -16.70
C SER A 531 6.39 14.77 -15.81
N THR A 532 5.96 14.78 -14.54
CA THR A 532 6.04 15.96 -13.65
C THR A 532 7.14 15.95 -12.59
N GLY A 533 8.08 15.00 -12.65
CA GLY A 533 9.31 15.03 -11.86
C GLY A 533 9.11 15.06 -10.33
N TYR A 534 9.95 15.82 -9.62
CA TYR A 534 10.01 15.85 -8.15
C TYR A 534 9.17 16.96 -7.48
N TRP A 535 8.83 18.02 -8.21
CA TRP A 535 8.31 19.27 -7.62
C TRP A 535 6.80 19.22 -7.42
N ARG A 536 6.35 18.41 -6.46
CA ARG A 536 4.94 18.26 -6.09
C ARG A 536 4.79 17.75 -4.66
N HIS A 537 3.59 17.80 -4.12
CA HIS A 537 3.26 17.10 -2.89
C HIS A 537 2.69 15.72 -3.15
N ARG A 538 2.95 14.76 -2.25
CA ARG A 538 2.21 13.50 -2.21
C ARG A 538 0.71 13.79 -2.06
N ARG A 539 -0.11 13.17 -2.88
CA ARG A 539 -1.58 13.26 -2.80
C ARG A 539 -2.11 12.26 -1.77
N CYS A 540 -3.19 12.60 -1.07
CA CYS A 540 -3.78 11.72 -0.07
C CYS A 540 -5.31 11.63 -0.22
N PHE A 541 -5.87 10.45 0.05
CA PHE A 541 -7.31 10.21 0.16
C PHE A 541 -7.70 10.10 1.62
N ARG A 542 -8.75 10.81 2.03
CA ARG A 542 -9.22 10.90 3.43
C ARG A 542 -10.61 10.30 3.58
N GLY A 543 -10.75 9.06 3.13
CA GLY A 543 -12.03 8.35 3.08
C GLY A 543 -13.01 8.87 2.03
N SER A 544 -12.54 9.65 1.05
CA SER A 544 -13.27 10.16 -0.13
C SER A 544 -12.84 9.42 -1.41
N GLU A 545 -13.63 9.55 -2.48
CA GLU A 545 -13.29 8.99 -3.81
C GLU A 545 -12.29 9.88 -4.58
N ASN A 546 -12.10 11.13 -4.14
CA ASN A 546 -11.23 12.13 -4.78
C ASN A 546 -10.01 12.41 -3.89
N PRO A 547 -8.79 12.48 -4.48
CA PRO A 547 -7.61 12.81 -3.72
C PRO A 547 -7.63 14.29 -3.34
N GLU A 548 -7.22 14.59 -2.10
CA GLU A 548 -7.01 15.95 -1.60
C GLU A 548 -5.52 16.28 -1.56
N LEU A 549 -5.21 17.58 -1.61
CA LEU A 549 -3.85 18.07 -1.38
C LEU A 549 -3.46 17.87 0.09
N THR A 550 -2.19 17.57 0.32
CA THR A 550 -1.57 17.56 1.66
C THR A 550 -1.19 18.96 2.15
N GLN A 551 -1.77 20.02 1.58
CA GLN A 551 -1.66 21.42 2.02
C GLN A 551 -2.95 22.20 1.72
N HIS A 552 -3.15 23.31 2.42
CA HIS A 552 -4.22 24.28 2.15
C HIS A 552 -4.16 24.79 0.70
N ALA A 553 -5.33 24.98 0.06
CA ALA A 553 -5.43 26.03 -0.92
C ALA A 553 -5.26 27.36 -0.17
N ASP A 554 -4.25 28.15 -0.52
CA ASP A 554 -4.07 29.47 0.06
C ASP A 554 -5.36 30.29 -0.15
N PRO A 555 -6.06 30.76 0.90
CA PRO A 555 -7.25 31.57 0.74
C PRO A 555 -7.00 32.91 0.01
N SER A 556 -5.73 33.29 -0.18
CA SER A 556 -5.33 34.43 -1.01
C SER A 556 -5.58 34.20 -2.52
N SER A 557 -5.80 32.95 -2.97
CA SER A 557 -6.05 32.62 -4.37
C SER A 557 -7.51 32.75 -4.80
N LYS A 558 -8.35 33.48 -4.04
CA LYS A 558 -9.59 34.00 -4.63
C LYS A 558 -9.16 34.92 -5.76
N SER A 559 -9.30 34.42 -7.00
CA SER A 559 -9.22 35.25 -8.18
C SER A 559 -10.04 36.50 -7.92
N ALA A 560 -9.38 37.64 -8.04
CA ALA A 560 -10.04 38.92 -8.18
C ALA A 560 -10.90 38.84 -9.45
N THR A 561 -12.12 38.33 -9.31
CA THR A 561 -13.20 38.69 -10.22
C THR A 561 -13.79 39.94 -9.62
N THR A 562 -13.14 41.05 -9.94
CA THR A 562 -13.65 42.40 -9.73
C THR A 562 -14.90 42.61 -10.58
N ALA A 563 -15.96 43.02 -9.88
CA ALA A 563 -17.09 43.87 -10.26
C ALA A 563 -17.86 43.57 -11.55
#